data_AF-A0A2L0I106-F1
#
_entry.id   AF-A0A2L0I106-F1
#
_cell.length_a   1.000
_cell.length_b   1.000
_cell.length_c   1.000
_cell.angle_alpha   90.00
_cell.angle_beta   90.00
_cell.angle_gamma   90.00
#
_symmetry.space_group_name_H-M   'P 1'
#
loop_
_entity.id
_entity.type
_entity.pdbx_description
1 polymer ?
#
loop_
_entity_poly.entity_id
_entity_poly.type
_entity_poly.pdbx_seq_one_letter_code
_entity_poly.pdbx_strand_id
1 'polypeptide(L)'
;MKLFQNKMTALRNVVVAATMIVATTTTFAHVSLVSAIPAENASILSQPKNLTLNFGAEVMLMNIKLLDAQRRDVPLKYKVTHDLKKSFDVALPKLKKGKYTVVWTTMGKDGHNMNGEYSFTIKSTK
;
A
#
# COMPACT_ATOMS: atom_id res chain seq x y z
N MET A 1 11.46 69.97 5.51
CA MET A 1 10.08 69.45 5.52
C MET A 1 9.61 69.23 4.08
N LYS A 2 9.64 67.99 3.59
CA LYS A 2 8.83 67.42 2.49
C LYS A 2 9.35 66.00 2.16
N LEU A 3 9.50 65.19 3.20
CA LEU A 3 9.79 63.75 3.15
C LEU A 3 8.55 62.91 2.78
N PHE A 4 7.52 63.52 2.18
CA PHE A 4 6.15 62.98 2.21
C PHE A 4 5.41 62.94 0.87
N GLN A 5 6.09 63.13 -0.26
CA GLN A 5 5.39 63.17 -1.57
C GLN A 5 5.67 61.95 -2.47
N ASN A 6 6.53 61.00 -2.07
CA ASN A 6 6.87 59.84 -2.91
C ASN A 6 6.06 58.56 -2.62
N LYS A 7 5.02 58.63 -1.78
CA LYS A 7 4.35 57.43 -1.26
C LYS A 7 3.07 57.01 -2.00
N MET A 8 2.61 57.76 -3.00
CA MET A 8 1.27 57.54 -3.59
C MET A 8 1.23 56.94 -5.00
N THR A 9 2.36 56.75 -5.68
CA THR A 9 2.41 56.10 -7.01
C THR A 9 2.91 54.66 -6.97
N ALA A 10 3.32 54.15 -5.80
CA ALA A 10 3.75 52.77 -5.61
C ALA A 10 2.66 51.87 -5.00
N LEU A 11 1.45 52.40 -4.74
CA LEU A 11 0.37 51.68 -4.05
C LEU A 11 -0.75 51.17 -4.96
N ARG A 12 -0.64 51.31 -6.29
CA ARG A 12 -1.62 50.72 -7.24
C ARG A 12 -1.20 49.36 -7.80
N ASN A 13 0.08 48.99 -7.75
CA ASN A 13 0.56 47.73 -8.32
C ASN A 13 0.94 46.67 -7.28
N VAL A 14 0.81 46.94 -5.98
CA VAL A 14 1.19 45.99 -4.93
C VAL A 14 0.01 45.15 -4.42
N VAL A 15 -1.25 45.56 -4.67
CA VAL A 15 -2.43 44.85 -4.13
C VAL A 15 -2.92 43.70 -5.04
N VAL A 16 -2.51 43.64 -6.32
CA VAL A 16 -2.90 42.52 -7.22
C VAL A 16 -1.95 41.32 -7.10
N ALA A 17 -0.81 41.45 -6.41
CA ALA A 17 0.11 40.36 -6.13
C ALA A 17 -0.22 39.61 -4.81
N ALA A 18 -1.42 39.81 -4.27
CA ALA A 18 -1.86 39.17 -3.03
C ALA A 18 -2.39 37.75 -3.33
N THR A 19 -1.46 36.79 -3.24
CA THR A 19 -1.69 35.44 -2.69
C THR A 19 -2.73 34.56 -3.40
N MET A 20 -2.33 33.94 -4.52
CA MET A 20 -2.77 32.58 -4.83
C MET A 20 -2.02 31.62 -3.88
N ILE A 21 -2.58 31.38 -2.69
CA ILE A 21 -2.19 30.21 -1.89
C ILE A 21 -2.83 29.01 -2.58
N VAL A 22 -2.09 28.36 -3.47
CA VAL A 22 -2.47 27.04 -3.99
C VAL A 22 -2.28 26.07 -2.84
N ALA A 23 -3.35 25.73 -2.14
CA ALA A 23 -3.36 24.61 -1.22
C ALA A 23 -3.19 23.32 -2.04
N THR A 24 -1.97 22.81 -2.12
CA THR A 24 -1.72 21.48 -2.68
C THR A 24 -2.29 20.45 -1.72
N THR A 25 -3.43 19.85 -2.05
CA THR A 25 -3.88 18.66 -1.34
C THR A 25 -2.89 17.54 -1.64
N THR A 26 -2.29 16.98 -0.60
CA THR A 26 -1.56 15.72 -0.73
C THR A 26 -2.60 14.63 -0.93
N THR A 27 -2.84 14.25 -2.19
CA THR A 27 -3.67 13.10 -2.50
C THR A 27 -2.93 11.83 -2.04
N PHE A 28 -3.22 11.36 -0.83
CA PHE A 28 -2.81 10.03 -0.38
C PHE A 28 -3.64 8.96 -1.10
N ALA A 29 -3.35 8.75 -2.38
CA ALA A 29 -4.06 7.81 -3.25
C ALA A 29 -3.45 6.39 -3.25
N HIS A 30 -2.37 6.16 -2.51
CA HIS A 30 -1.77 4.83 -2.43
C HIS A 30 -2.50 3.98 -1.38
N VAL A 31 -3.18 2.94 -1.85
CA VAL A 31 -3.90 1.98 -1.01
C VAL A 31 -2.92 0.99 -0.41
N SER A 32 -2.70 1.10 0.90
CA SER A 32 -1.83 0.19 1.65
C SER A 32 -2.58 -1.04 2.18
N LEU A 33 -1.80 -2.09 2.48
CA LEU A 33 -2.26 -3.21 3.30
C LEU A 33 -2.51 -2.70 4.73
N VAL A 34 -3.68 -3.03 5.28
CA VAL A 34 -4.11 -2.65 6.64
C VAL A 34 -3.94 -3.82 7.60
N SER A 35 -4.23 -5.04 7.15
CA SER A 35 -4.01 -6.24 7.95
C SER A 35 -3.85 -7.48 7.08
N ALA A 36 -3.28 -8.53 7.66
CA ALA A 36 -3.18 -9.82 7.01
C ALA A 36 -3.35 -10.99 7.98
N ILE A 37 -3.66 -12.16 7.43
CA ILE A 37 -3.66 -13.44 8.13
C ILE A 37 -2.88 -14.44 7.27
N PRO A 38 -1.76 -15.02 7.76
CA PRO A 38 -1.07 -14.66 8.99
C PRO A 38 -0.62 -13.20 9.00
N ALA A 39 -0.63 -12.57 10.18
CA ALA A 39 -0.24 -11.18 10.33
C ALA A 39 1.25 -10.96 9.99
N GLU A 40 1.58 -9.73 9.67
CA GLU A 40 2.96 -9.34 9.43
C GLU A 40 3.84 -9.66 10.64
N ASN A 41 5.00 -10.27 10.35
CA ASN A 41 5.99 -10.75 11.30
C ASN A 41 5.44 -11.77 12.32
N ALA A 42 4.24 -12.32 12.09
CA ALA A 42 3.66 -13.32 12.97
C ALA A 42 4.47 -14.62 12.98
N SER A 43 4.47 -15.26 14.14
CA SER A 43 5.06 -16.58 14.35
C SER A 43 3.96 -17.54 14.78
N ILE A 44 3.44 -18.32 13.85
CA ILE A 44 2.32 -19.24 14.05
C ILE A 44 2.79 -20.67 14.27
N LEU A 45 2.04 -21.45 15.05
CA LEU A 45 2.34 -22.86 15.32
C LEU A 45 1.64 -23.82 14.33
N SER A 46 0.50 -23.40 13.80
CA SER A 46 -0.33 -24.18 12.89
C SER A 46 -0.19 -23.69 11.45
N GLN A 47 -0.35 -24.62 10.50
CA GLN A 47 -0.38 -24.27 9.09
C GLN A 47 -1.67 -23.48 8.78
N PRO A 48 -1.57 -22.28 8.19
CA PRO A 48 -2.74 -21.52 7.75
C PRO A 48 -3.34 -22.16 6.49
N LYS A 49 -4.67 -22.13 6.38
CA LYS A 49 -5.38 -22.61 5.18
C LYS A 49 -5.29 -21.61 4.02
N ASN A 50 -5.36 -20.32 4.34
CA ASN A 50 -5.36 -19.22 3.37
C ASN A 50 -4.40 -18.12 3.83
N LEU A 51 -3.94 -17.31 2.87
CA LEU A 51 -3.51 -15.93 3.09
C LEU A 51 -4.71 -15.03 2.93
N THR A 52 -4.99 -14.20 3.95
CA THR A 52 -6.00 -13.13 3.86
C THR A 52 -5.27 -11.81 3.83
N LEU A 53 -5.49 -10.99 2.81
CA LEU A 53 -4.93 -9.63 2.69
C LEU A 53 -6.08 -8.62 2.72
N ASN A 54 -6.02 -7.66 3.64
CA ASN A 54 -7.00 -6.59 3.76
C ASN A 54 -6.36 -5.24 3.45
N PHE A 55 -6.93 -4.52 2.50
CA PHE A 55 -6.48 -3.22 2.01
C PHE A 55 -7.40 -2.09 2.51
N GLY A 56 -6.86 -0.88 2.65
CA GLY A 56 -7.62 0.27 3.14
C GLY A 56 -8.77 0.70 2.22
N ALA A 57 -8.62 0.45 0.92
CA ALA A 57 -9.61 0.73 -0.11
C ALA A 57 -9.71 -0.44 -1.10
N GLU A 58 -10.68 -0.37 -2.01
CA GLU A 58 -10.85 -1.38 -3.04
C GLU A 58 -9.71 -1.31 -4.06
N VAL A 59 -9.11 -2.46 -4.32
CA VAL A 59 -8.04 -2.65 -5.31
C VAL A 59 -8.29 -3.92 -6.10
N MET A 60 -7.65 -4.03 -7.27
CA MET A 60 -7.54 -5.28 -8.00
C MET A 60 -6.22 -5.96 -7.59
N LEU A 61 -6.25 -7.22 -7.15
CA LEU A 61 -5.04 -7.97 -6.84
C LEU A 61 -4.45 -8.54 -8.15
N MET A 62 -3.49 -7.85 -8.72
CA MET A 62 -2.89 -8.19 -10.02
C MET A 62 -1.95 -9.38 -9.94
N ASN A 63 -1.29 -9.56 -8.80
CA ASN A 63 -0.36 -10.67 -8.60
C ASN A 63 -0.16 -10.93 -7.10
N ILE A 64 0.12 -12.19 -6.76
CA ILE A 64 0.54 -12.59 -5.43
C ILE A 64 1.51 -13.78 -5.54
N LYS A 65 2.62 -13.69 -4.81
CA LYS A 65 3.62 -14.74 -4.70
C LYS A 65 3.87 -15.05 -3.23
N LEU A 66 4.18 -16.31 -2.97
CA LEU A 66 4.69 -16.76 -1.69
C LEU A 66 6.12 -17.24 -1.90
N LEU A 67 7.06 -16.71 -1.14
CA LEU A 67 8.46 -17.08 -1.22
C LEU A 67 8.86 -17.82 0.05
N ASP A 68 9.68 -18.87 -0.08
CA ASP A 68 10.30 -19.53 1.06
C ASP A 68 11.47 -18.73 1.66
N ALA A 69 12.10 -19.26 2.71
CA ALA A 69 13.24 -18.62 3.37
C ALA A 69 14.47 -18.42 2.45
N GLN A 70 14.54 -19.12 1.32
CA GLN A 70 15.56 -18.99 0.29
C GLN A 70 15.10 -18.09 -0.88
N ARG A 71 13.98 -17.37 -0.72
CA ARG A 71 13.34 -16.53 -1.75
C ARG A 71 12.89 -17.32 -3.00
N ARG A 72 12.72 -18.63 -2.89
CA ARG A 72 12.18 -19.47 -3.97
C ARG A 72 10.66 -19.43 -3.96
N ASP A 73 10.08 -19.45 -5.16
CA ASP A 73 8.64 -19.41 -5.32
C ASP A 73 7.99 -20.70 -4.78
N VAL A 74 6.95 -20.51 -3.97
CA VAL A 74 6.03 -21.55 -3.50
C VAL A 74 4.72 -21.37 -4.27
N PRO A 75 4.43 -22.26 -5.24
CA PRO A 75 3.31 -22.05 -6.16
C PRO A 75 1.97 -21.87 -5.44
N LEU A 76 1.29 -20.77 -5.77
CA LEU A 76 -0.09 -20.49 -5.35
C LEU A 76 -1.05 -20.77 -6.50
N LYS A 77 -2.24 -21.31 -6.19
CA LYS A 77 -3.32 -21.48 -7.17
C LYS A 77 -4.16 -20.20 -7.30
N TYR A 78 -3.51 -19.04 -7.33
CA TYR A 78 -4.18 -17.76 -7.49
C TYR A 78 -4.44 -17.50 -8.97
N LYS A 79 -5.64 -16.99 -9.29
CA LYS A 79 -5.99 -16.50 -10.61
C LYS A 79 -6.45 -15.06 -10.46
N VAL A 80 -5.88 -14.17 -11.26
CA VAL A 80 -6.27 -12.76 -11.29
C VAL A 80 -7.74 -12.66 -11.70
N THR A 81 -8.46 -11.81 -10.97
CA THR A 81 -9.85 -11.42 -11.28
C THR A 81 -9.88 -9.92 -11.47
N HIS A 82 -10.76 -9.41 -12.33
CA HIS A 82 -10.95 -7.97 -12.51
C HIS A 82 -11.80 -7.32 -11.40
N ASP A 83 -12.07 -8.04 -10.31
CA ASP A 83 -12.85 -7.54 -9.19
C ASP A 83 -12.05 -6.54 -8.35
N LEU A 84 -12.69 -5.41 -8.05
CA LEU A 84 -12.20 -4.44 -7.07
C LEU A 84 -12.73 -4.82 -5.68
N LYS A 85 -11.84 -5.21 -4.77
CA LYS A 85 -12.20 -5.66 -3.41
C LYS A 85 -11.24 -5.09 -2.38
N LYS A 86 -11.70 -5.01 -1.13
CA LYS A 86 -10.82 -4.68 0.02
C LYS A 86 -10.13 -5.90 0.62
N SER A 87 -10.69 -7.10 0.41
CA SER A 87 -10.20 -8.32 1.04
C SER A 87 -10.00 -9.43 0.01
N PHE A 88 -8.91 -10.16 0.14
CA PHE A 88 -8.54 -11.26 -0.74
C PHE A 88 -8.11 -12.47 0.08
N ASP A 89 -8.74 -13.61 -0.18
CA ASP A 89 -8.35 -14.91 0.37
C ASP A 89 -7.67 -15.74 -0.72
N VAL A 90 -6.44 -16.17 -0.45
CA VAL A 90 -5.62 -16.97 -1.36
C VAL A 90 -5.27 -18.28 -0.68
N ALA A 91 -5.76 -19.38 -1.25
CA ALA A 91 -5.52 -20.72 -0.71
C ALA A 91 -4.02 -21.05 -0.68
N LEU A 92 -3.55 -21.55 0.47
CA LEU A 92 -2.17 -21.96 0.65
C LEU A 92 -2.00 -23.46 0.39
N PRO A 93 -0.90 -23.87 -0.28
CA PRO A 93 -0.53 -25.27 -0.34
C PRO A 93 -0.05 -25.76 1.03
N LYS A 94 0.31 -27.05 1.12
CA LYS A 94 0.97 -27.57 2.32
C LYS A 94 2.34 -26.92 2.49
N LEU A 95 2.53 -26.20 3.59
CA LEU A 95 3.76 -25.48 3.90
C LEU A 95 4.59 -26.26 4.91
N LYS A 96 5.91 -26.26 4.71
CA LYS A 96 6.88 -26.71 5.72
C LYS A 96 7.03 -25.64 6.80
N LYS A 97 7.62 -26.02 7.94
CA LYS A 97 8.05 -25.06 8.95
C LYS A 97 9.14 -24.16 8.37
N GLY A 98 9.12 -22.87 8.70
CA GLY A 98 10.05 -21.89 8.15
C GLY A 98 9.45 -20.49 8.02
N LYS A 99 10.30 -19.55 7.59
CA LYS A 99 9.91 -18.18 7.23
C LYS A 99 9.38 -18.17 5.79
N TYR A 100 8.33 -17.39 5.57
CA TYR A 100 7.76 -17.12 4.25
C TYR A 100 7.60 -15.62 4.06
N THR A 101 7.72 -15.18 2.80
CA THR A 101 7.49 -13.79 2.39
C THR A 101 6.35 -13.77 1.38
N VAL A 102 5.32 -12.99 1.67
CA VAL A 102 4.21 -12.71 0.75
C VAL A 102 4.58 -11.45 -0.02
N VAL A 103 4.50 -11.50 -1.34
CA VAL A 103 4.75 -10.35 -2.23
C VAL A 103 3.53 -10.18 -3.12
N TRP A 104 3.05 -8.96 -3.30
CA TRP A 104 1.89 -8.69 -4.14
C TRP A 104 2.06 -7.44 -4.99
N THR A 105 1.24 -7.38 -6.04
CA THR A 105 0.98 -6.18 -6.83
C THR A 105 -0.54 -5.97 -6.87
N THR A 106 -0.97 -4.78 -6.53
CA THR A 106 -2.36 -4.33 -6.64
C THR A 106 -2.49 -3.20 -7.66
N MET A 107 -3.70 -2.97 -8.16
CA MET A 107 -4.04 -1.83 -9.00
C MET A 107 -5.20 -1.07 -8.38
N GLY A 108 -5.05 0.25 -8.21
CA GLY A 108 -6.12 1.13 -7.73
C GLY A 108 -7.16 1.42 -8.82
N LYS A 109 -8.26 2.08 -8.45
CA LYS A 109 -9.28 2.56 -9.41
C LYS A 109 -8.73 3.59 -10.39
N ASP A 110 -7.66 4.28 -10.02
CA ASP A 110 -6.92 5.23 -10.83
C ASP A 110 -5.93 4.58 -11.81
N GLY A 111 -5.83 3.25 -11.80
CA GLY A 111 -4.96 2.48 -12.69
C GLY A 111 -3.50 2.43 -12.24
N HIS A 112 -3.13 3.01 -11.10
CA HIS A 112 -1.78 2.92 -10.58
C HIS A 112 -1.53 1.56 -9.93
N ASN A 113 -0.37 0.99 -10.25
CA ASN A 113 0.11 -0.23 -9.62
C ASN A 113 0.82 0.09 -8.30
N MET A 114 0.53 -0.71 -7.28
CA MET A 114 1.15 -0.64 -5.95
C MET A 114 1.72 -2.00 -5.59
N ASN A 115 2.93 -2.03 -5.07
CA ASN A 115 3.57 -3.26 -4.63
C ASN A 115 3.69 -3.29 -3.11
N GLY A 116 3.73 -4.49 -2.55
CA GLY A 116 4.09 -4.67 -1.16
C GLY A 116 4.66 -6.05 -0.88
N GLU A 117 5.35 -6.17 0.24
CA GLU A 117 5.74 -7.46 0.80
C GLU A 117 5.61 -7.45 2.32
N TYR A 118 5.35 -8.61 2.91
CA TYR A 118 5.48 -8.85 4.34
C TYR A 118 5.92 -10.29 4.58
N SER A 119 6.39 -10.62 5.79
CA SER A 119 6.80 -12.00 6.13
C SER A 119 6.05 -12.57 7.32
N PHE A 120 5.94 -13.89 7.40
CA PHE A 120 5.48 -14.63 8.57
C PHE A 120 6.30 -15.92 8.75
N THR A 121 6.22 -16.55 9.93
CA THR A 121 6.97 -17.76 10.25
C THR A 121 6.06 -18.86 10.79
N ILE A 122 6.21 -20.08 10.28
CA ILE A 122 5.58 -21.28 10.83
C ILE A 122 6.61 -22.00 11.72
N LYS A 123 6.38 -22.02 13.03
CA LYS A 123 7.24 -22.67 14.02
C LYS A 123 6.89 -24.15 14.21
N SER A 124 7.83 -24.90 14.78
CA SER A 124 7.53 -26.19 15.39
C SER A 124 6.94 -26.00 16.76
N THR A 125 5.90 -26.76 17.12
CA THR A 125 5.74 -27.18 18.51
C THR A 125 6.94 -28.05 18.88
N LYS A 126 7.57 -27.74 20.02
CA LYS A 126 8.65 -28.55 20.57
C LYS A 126 8.07 -29.82 21.17
#